data_AF-A0A966SHC4-F1
#
_entry.id   AF-A0A966SHC4-F1
#
_cell.length_a   1.000
_cell.length_b   1.000
_cell.length_c   1.000
_cell.angle_alpha   90.00
_cell.angle_beta   90.00
_cell.angle_gamma   90.00
#
_symmetry.space_group_name_H-M   'P 1'
#
loop_
_entity.id
_entity.type
_entity.pdbx_description
1 polymer ?
#
loop_
_entity_poly.entity_id
_entity_poly.type
_entity_poly.pdbx_seq_one_letter_code
_entity_poly.pdbx_strand_id
1 'polypeptide(L)'
;AAIGVFRIVLEGRFDLDLAELVAAAVAAQPVKSADTASEVLAYVQERMRAYYLDAGFPAESFDAVLATGGSRPLDFEARMQALASFRKRPEAESLAAANKRIANILKKSAGAESAAQSAAARVDASLLSAAAERALHEAIEAVAGKVESDLAGRRYDAALETLAGLRPAIDAFFTDVMVNDPDPALRANRLALVARVRGLFSGVADLSRLPG
;
A
#
# COMPACT_ATOMS: atom_id res chain seq x y z
N ALA A 1 -13.75 26.58 0.20
CA ALA A 1 -13.36 26.48 -1.22
C ALA A 1 -12.78 25.10 -1.55
N ALA A 2 -11.63 24.69 -1.00
CA ALA A 2 -10.96 23.41 -1.35
C ALA A 2 -11.84 22.15 -1.23
N ILE A 3 -12.61 22.01 -0.14
CA ILE A 3 -13.54 20.88 0.01
C ILE A 3 -14.63 20.85 -1.07
N GLY A 4 -15.06 22.01 -1.57
CA GLY A 4 -16.05 22.12 -2.64
C GLY A 4 -15.50 21.57 -3.96
N VAL A 5 -14.24 21.87 -4.28
CA VAL A 5 -13.57 21.32 -5.48
C VAL A 5 -13.49 19.80 -5.38
N PHE A 6 -13.01 19.26 -4.26
CA PHE A 6 -12.97 17.82 -4.03
C PHE A 6 -14.35 17.17 -4.18
N ARG A 7 -15.38 17.72 -3.54
CA ARG A 7 -16.74 17.18 -3.60
C ARG A 7 -17.32 17.25 -5.01
N ILE A 8 -17.08 18.32 -5.77
CA ILE A 8 -17.51 18.40 -7.19
C ILE A 8 -16.87 17.28 -8.01
N VAL A 9 -15.56 17.05 -7.84
CA VAL A 9 -14.85 15.98 -8.55
C VAL A 9 -15.39 14.60 -8.17
N LEU A 10 -15.57 14.36 -6.86
CA LEU A 10 -16.05 13.10 -6.32
C LEU A 10 -17.51 12.81 -6.69
N GLU A 11 -18.43 13.70 -6.33
CA GLU A 11 -19.88 13.55 -6.53
C GLU A 11 -20.25 13.62 -8.02
N GLY A 12 -19.54 14.44 -8.79
CA GLY A 12 -19.68 14.51 -10.25
C GLY A 12 -19.05 13.34 -10.99
N ARG A 13 -18.34 12.44 -10.29
CA ARG A 13 -17.63 11.28 -10.83
C ARG A 13 -16.66 11.65 -11.96
N PHE A 14 -15.92 12.73 -11.79
CA PHE A 14 -14.87 13.14 -12.72
C PHE A 14 -13.56 12.42 -12.40
N ASP A 15 -13.02 11.63 -13.34
CA ASP A 15 -11.71 10.98 -13.21
C ASP A 15 -10.57 11.98 -13.47
N LEU A 16 -10.38 12.88 -12.51
CA LEU A 16 -9.41 13.96 -12.58
C LEU A 16 -8.30 13.74 -11.55
N ASP A 17 -7.09 14.08 -11.96
CA ASP A 17 -5.93 14.10 -11.07
C ASP A 17 -5.77 15.49 -10.46
N LEU A 18 -5.95 15.60 -9.14
CA LEU A 18 -5.84 16.90 -8.48
C LEU A 18 -4.40 17.43 -8.48
N ALA A 19 -3.39 16.57 -8.52
CA ALA A 19 -2.00 17.02 -8.59
C ALA A 19 -1.71 17.67 -9.95
N GLU A 20 -2.17 17.06 -11.05
CA GLU A 20 -2.05 17.64 -12.39
C GLU A 20 -2.80 18.97 -12.51
N LEU A 21 -4.03 19.04 -11.99
CA LEU A 21 -4.83 20.26 -12.02
C LEU A 21 -4.21 21.39 -11.18
N VAL A 22 -3.69 21.07 -9.99
CA VAL A 22 -2.98 22.05 -9.15
C VAL A 22 -1.71 22.54 -9.83
N ALA A 23 -0.92 21.63 -10.43
CA ALA A 23 0.28 22.00 -11.18
C ALA A 23 -0.04 22.94 -12.35
N ALA A 24 -1.09 22.63 -13.13
CA ALA A 24 -1.54 23.48 -14.23
C ALA A 24 -2.01 24.87 -13.74
N ALA A 25 -2.75 24.92 -12.62
CA ALA A 25 -3.22 26.17 -12.05
C ALA A 25 -2.07 27.05 -11.53
N VAL A 26 -1.05 26.44 -10.90
CA VAL A 26 0.16 27.14 -10.44
C VAL A 26 0.94 27.70 -11.63
N ALA A 27 1.11 26.93 -12.70
CA ALA A 27 1.81 27.37 -13.92
C ALA A 27 1.09 28.53 -14.64
N ALA A 28 -0.24 28.62 -14.51
CA ALA A 28 -1.05 29.68 -15.11
C ALA A 28 -1.06 30.99 -14.30
N GLN A 29 -0.44 31.03 -13.12
CA GLN A 29 -0.46 32.18 -12.22
C GLN A 29 0.96 32.65 -11.90
N PRO A 30 1.16 33.93 -11.52
CA PRO A 30 2.47 34.47 -11.14
C PRO A 30 2.89 34.01 -9.73
N VAL A 31 2.91 32.69 -9.50
CA VAL A 31 3.32 32.07 -8.24
C VAL A 31 4.85 32.09 -8.13
N LYS A 32 5.38 32.50 -6.97
CA LYS A 32 6.82 32.67 -6.76
C LYS A 32 7.49 31.49 -6.05
N SER A 33 6.73 30.69 -5.30
CA SER A 33 7.26 29.54 -4.57
C SER A 33 7.12 28.27 -5.40
N ALA A 34 8.19 27.48 -5.46
CA ALA A 34 8.17 26.16 -6.10
C ALA A 34 7.32 25.14 -5.32
N ASP A 35 7.12 25.37 -4.01
CA ASP A 35 6.41 24.45 -3.12
C ASP A 35 4.88 24.67 -3.11
N THR A 36 4.38 25.73 -3.74
CA THR A 36 2.95 26.06 -3.68
C THR A 36 2.05 24.91 -4.17
N ALA A 37 2.47 24.14 -5.17
CA ALA A 37 1.69 23.00 -5.66
C ALA A 37 1.54 21.90 -4.59
N SER A 38 2.62 21.56 -3.88
CA SER A 38 2.61 20.53 -2.84
C SER A 38 1.87 21.00 -1.60
N GLU A 39 2.01 22.28 -1.21
CA GLU A 39 1.26 22.89 -0.11
C GLU A 39 -0.25 22.89 -0.37
N VAL A 40 -0.67 23.26 -1.59
CA VAL A 40 -2.10 23.25 -1.97
C VAL A 40 -2.64 21.82 -1.98
N LEU A 41 -1.89 20.85 -2.52
CA LEU A 41 -2.33 19.46 -2.53
C LEU A 41 -2.45 18.90 -1.11
N ALA A 42 -1.48 19.17 -0.24
CA ALA A 42 -1.53 18.78 1.17
C ALA A 42 -2.75 19.38 1.86
N TYR A 43 -3.04 20.66 1.63
CA TYR A 43 -4.24 21.30 2.16
C TYR A 43 -5.53 20.66 1.65
N VAL A 44 -5.61 20.28 0.37
CA VAL A 44 -6.78 19.54 -0.17
C VAL A 44 -6.90 18.17 0.50
N GLN A 45 -5.80 17.45 0.69
CA GLN A 45 -5.77 16.16 1.37
C GLN A 45 -6.24 16.26 2.82
N GLU A 46 -5.87 17.32 3.56
CA GLU A 46 -6.41 17.58 4.90
C GLU A 46 -7.93 17.75 4.90
N ARG A 47 -8.48 18.43 3.88
CA ARG A 47 -9.94 18.57 3.71
C ARG A 47 -10.61 17.26 3.34
N MET A 48 -9.99 16.46 2.48
CA MET A 48 -10.45 15.10 2.17
C MET A 48 -10.48 14.25 3.45
N ARG A 49 -9.45 14.34 4.29
CA ARG A 49 -9.38 13.62 5.56
C ARG A 49 -10.58 13.94 6.45
N ALA A 50 -10.86 15.23 6.67
CA ALA A 50 -12.02 15.66 7.45
C ALA A 50 -13.33 15.08 6.89
N TYR A 51 -13.52 15.13 5.57
CA TYR A 51 -14.70 14.57 4.91
C TYR A 51 -14.89 13.06 5.17
N TYR A 52 -13.83 12.26 5.02
CA TYR A 52 -13.93 10.81 5.25
C TYR A 52 -14.14 10.48 6.73
N LEU A 53 -13.53 11.23 7.65
CA LEU A 53 -13.77 11.06 9.09
C LEU A 53 -15.23 11.38 9.45
N ASP A 54 -15.78 12.47 8.92
CA ASP A 54 -17.18 12.86 9.13
C ASP A 54 -18.15 11.82 8.53
N ALA A 55 -17.75 11.15 7.44
CA ALA A 55 -18.47 10.04 6.83
C ALA A 55 -18.32 8.71 7.61
N GLY A 56 -17.59 8.68 8.73
CA GLY A 56 -17.44 7.53 9.61
C GLY A 56 -16.28 6.59 9.26
N PHE A 57 -15.40 6.95 8.31
CA PHE A 57 -14.20 6.17 8.05
C PHE A 57 -13.15 6.41 9.15
N PRO A 58 -12.45 5.36 9.62
CA PRO A 58 -11.38 5.53 10.59
C PRO A 58 -10.16 6.25 10.01
N ALA A 59 -9.49 7.05 10.84
CA ALA A 59 -8.29 7.81 10.46
C ALA A 59 -7.20 6.93 9.85
N GLU A 60 -6.99 5.74 10.42
CA GLU A 60 -5.97 4.80 9.99
C GLU A 60 -6.25 4.27 8.59
N SER A 61 -7.53 4.16 8.20
CA SER A 61 -7.90 3.74 6.84
C SER A 61 -7.59 4.84 5.82
N PHE A 62 -7.88 6.09 6.17
CA PHE A 62 -7.49 7.23 5.33
C PHE A 62 -5.97 7.30 5.17
N ASP A 63 -5.22 7.21 6.28
CA ASP A 63 -3.77 7.29 6.26
C ASP A 63 -3.12 6.09 5.52
N ALA A 64 -3.75 4.91 5.57
CA ALA A 64 -3.33 3.72 4.80
C ALA A 64 -3.50 3.89 3.30
N VAL A 65 -4.62 4.46 2.83
CA VAL A 65 -4.87 4.72 1.41
C VAL A 65 -4.03 5.90 0.92
N LEU A 66 -3.90 6.98 1.71
CA LEU A 66 -3.07 8.13 1.35
C LEU A 66 -1.60 7.75 1.13
N ALA A 67 -1.09 6.77 1.87
CA ALA A 67 0.27 6.27 1.73
C ALA A 67 0.57 5.63 0.35
N THR A 68 -0.44 5.31 -0.46
CA THR A 68 -0.24 4.81 -1.82
C THR A 68 0.04 5.92 -2.84
N GLY A 69 0.01 7.20 -2.42
CA GLY A 69 0.41 8.34 -3.25
C GLY A 69 -0.62 8.80 -4.29
N GLY A 70 -1.88 8.34 -4.20
CA GLY A 70 -2.92 8.72 -5.15
C GLY A 70 -3.46 10.14 -4.93
N SER A 71 -3.54 10.93 -6.02
CA SER A 71 -4.12 12.29 -6.07
C SER A 71 -5.47 12.35 -6.80
N ARG A 72 -6.01 11.19 -7.23
CA ARG A 72 -7.29 11.05 -7.93
C ARG A 72 -8.42 10.74 -6.93
N PRO A 73 -9.42 11.62 -6.75
CA PRO A 73 -10.49 11.43 -5.77
C PRO A 73 -11.30 10.14 -5.94
N LEU A 74 -11.62 9.76 -7.19
CA LEU A 74 -12.38 8.53 -7.46
C LEU A 74 -11.60 7.26 -7.17
N ASP A 75 -10.31 7.26 -7.53
CA ASP A 75 -9.39 6.16 -7.22
C ASP A 75 -9.25 5.99 -5.70
N PHE A 76 -9.08 7.12 -5.00
CA PHE A 76 -9.00 7.18 -3.54
C PHE A 76 -10.29 6.65 -2.89
N GLU A 77 -11.47 7.07 -3.37
CA GLU A 77 -12.76 6.57 -2.88
C GLU A 77 -12.88 5.05 -3.07
N ALA A 78 -12.55 4.55 -4.26
CA ALA A 78 -12.62 3.12 -4.55
C ALA A 78 -11.71 2.29 -3.61
N ARG A 79 -10.50 2.78 -3.31
CA ARG A 79 -9.60 2.16 -2.33
C ARG A 79 -10.14 2.22 -0.90
N MET A 80 -10.70 3.37 -0.50
CA MET A 80 -11.31 3.54 0.83
C MET A 80 -12.47 2.58 1.06
N GLN A 81 -13.35 2.42 0.06
CA GLN A 81 -14.46 1.48 0.12
C GLN A 81 -13.97 0.04 0.18
N ALA A 82 -13.02 -0.33 -0.68
CA ALA A 82 -12.46 -1.67 -0.69
C ALA A 82 -11.77 -2.02 0.63
N LEU A 83 -11.01 -1.06 1.19
CA LEU A 83 -10.38 -1.24 2.49
C LEU A 83 -11.42 -1.38 3.61
N ALA A 84 -12.49 -0.59 3.59
CA ALA A 84 -13.58 -0.71 4.57
C ALA A 84 -14.30 -2.07 4.48
N SER A 85 -14.47 -2.62 3.28
CA SER A 85 -15.00 -3.98 3.06
C SER A 85 -14.04 -5.05 3.56
N PHE A 86 -12.76 -4.95 3.21
CA PHE A 86 -11.73 -5.88 3.66
C PHE A 86 -11.61 -5.94 5.19
N ARG A 87 -11.68 -4.79 5.88
CA ARG A 87 -11.61 -4.74 7.35
C ARG A 87 -12.72 -5.50 8.08
N LYS A 88 -13.82 -5.84 7.40
CA LYS A 88 -14.91 -6.66 7.96
C LYS A 88 -14.62 -8.16 7.86
N ARG A 89 -13.56 -8.56 7.13
CA ARG A 89 -13.16 -9.95 6.94
C ARG A 89 -12.37 -10.47 8.15
N PRO A 90 -12.48 -11.76 8.48
CA PRO A 90 -11.74 -12.35 9.60
C PRO A 90 -10.22 -12.36 9.40
N GLU A 91 -9.73 -12.27 8.17
CA GLU A 91 -8.30 -12.24 7.88
C GLU A 91 -7.66 -10.85 8.09
N ALA A 92 -8.46 -9.79 8.20
CA ALA A 92 -7.96 -8.41 8.11
C ALA A 92 -6.97 -8.05 9.23
N GLU A 93 -7.29 -8.41 10.48
CA GLU A 93 -6.45 -8.13 11.64
C GLU A 93 -5.10 -8.86 11.54
N SER A 94 -5.14 -10.15 11.23
CA SER A 94 -3.94 -10.98 11.05
C SER A 94 -3.04 -10.46 9.91
N LEU A 95 -3.64 -10.05 8.77
CA LEU A 95 -2.87 -9.51 7.64
C LEU A 95 -2.33 -8.11 7.90
N ALA A 96 -3.05 -7.27 8.64
CA ALA A 96 -2.56 -5.96 9.10
C ALA A 96 -1.36 -6.15 10.05
N ALA A 97 -1.48 -7.05 11.04
CA ALA A 97 -0.40 -7.38 11.96
C ALA A 97 0.83 -7.93 11.23
N ALA A 98 0.64 -8.84 10.26
CA ALA A 98 1.71 -9.38 9.44
C ALA A 98 2.40 -8.28 8.60
N ASN A 99 1.63 -7.40 7.94
CA ASN A 99 2.19 -6.28 7.18
C ASN A 99 2.95 -5.28 8.06
N LYS A 100 2.47 -5.03 9.28
CA LYS A 100 3.16 -4.21 10.28
C LYS A 100 4.47 -4.84 10.73
N ARG A 101 4.50 -6.17 10.94
CA ARG A 101 5.74 -6.91 11.21
C ARG A 101 6.71 -6.80 10.04
N ILE A 102 6.24 -6.99 8.80
CA ILE A 102 7.05 -6.84 7.58
C ILE A 102 7.65 -5.44 7.48
N ALA A 103 6.84 -4.39 7.63
CA ALA A 103 7.29 -3.01 7.56
C ALA A 103 8.38 -2.71 8.60
N ASN A 104 8.23 -3.21 9.83
CA ASN A 104 9.24 -3.06 10.88
C ASN A 104 10.53 -3.82 10.60
N ILE A 105 10.44 -5.04 10.04
CA ILE A 105 11.62 -5.82 9.63
C ILE A 105 12.39 -5.06 8.54
N LEU A 106 11.70 -4.63 7.48
CA LEU A 106 12.32 -3.89 6.39
C LEU A 106 12.95 -2.58 6.88
N LYS A 107 12.30 -1.86 7.79
CA LYS A 107 12.85 -0.64 8.39
C LYS A 107 14.11 -0.88 9.21
N LYS A 108 14.19 -2.00 9.95
CA LYS A 108 15.38 -2.36 10.75
C LYS A 108 16.53 -2.88 9.89
N SER A 109 16.23 -3.60 8.81
CA SER A 109 17.22 -4.14 7.87
C SER A 109 17.74 -3.08 6.89
N ALA A 110 16.97 -2.00 6.70
CA ALA A 110 17.44 -0.77 6.10
C ALA A 110 18.33 0.01 7.09
N GLY A 111 19.60 -0.37 7.20
CA GLY A 111 20.63 0.66 7.40
C GLY A 111 20.53 1.69 6.27
N ALA A 112 21.04 2.91 6.45
CA ALA A 112 20.78 4.13 5.66
C ALA A 112 20.83 4.04 4.09
N GLU A 113 21.23 2.91 3.51
CA GLU A 113 21.36 2.67 2.07
C GLU A 113 20.43 1.55 1.50
N SER A 114 19.68 0.79 2.33
CA SER A 114 19.14 -0.54 1.94
C SER A 114 17.63 -0.64 1.60
N ALA A 115 16.81 0.35 1.97
CA ALA A 115 15.36 0.27 1.74
C ALA A 115 14.96 0.22 0.25
N ALA A 116 15.68 0.97 -0.60
CA ALA A 116 15.47 0.95 -2.05
C ALA A 116 16.06 -0.31 -2.71
N GLN A 117 17.18 -0.83 -2.20
CA GLN A 117 17.82 -2.05 -2.71
C GLN A 117 16.98 -3.30 -2.41
N SER A 118 16.35 -3.38 -1.23
CA SER A 118 15.51 -4.52 -0.86
C SER A 118 14.19 -4.58 -1.65
N ALA A 119 13.66 -3.43 -2.09
CA ALA A 119 12.49 -3.35 -2.97
C ALA A 119 12.84 -3.70 -4.44
N ALA A 120 14.09 -3.45 -4.85
CA ALA A 120 14.61 -3.83 -6.17
C ALA A 120 15.19 -5.25 -6.22
N ALA A 121 15.45 -5.88 -5.07
CA ALA A 121 16.00 -7.22 -4.97
C ALA A 121 14.97 -8.25 -5.42
N ARG A 122 15.34 -9.06 -6.42
CA ARG A 122 14.55 -10.20 -6.86
C ARG A 122 14.80 -11.38 -5.92
N VAL A 123 13.74 -12.15 -5.66
CA VAL A 123 13.85 -13.42 -4.95
C VAL A 123 14.64 -14.39 -5.83
N ASP A 124 15.72 -14.93 -5.30
CA ASP A 124 16.46 -16.03 -5.91
C ASP A 124 15.87 -17.35 -5.43
N ALA A 125 15.21 -18.08 -6.33
CA ALA A 125 14.57 -19.35 -6.04
C ALA A 125 15.58 -20.43 -5.58
N SER A 126 16.85 -20.34 -6.00
CA SER A 126 17.90 -21.28 -5.59
C SER A 126 18.29 -21.14 -4.12
N LEU A 127 18.04 -19.98 -3.52
CA LEU A 127 18.32 -19.66 -2.13
C LEU A 127 17.10 -19.89 -1.21
N LEU A 128 15.99 -20.45 -1.73
CA LEU A 128 14.82 -20.83 -0.91
C LEU A 128 15.09 -22.19 -0.26
N SER A 129 15.58 -22.13 0.98
CA SER A 129 16.06 -23.29 1.74
C SER A 129 14.93 -23.97 2.52
N ALA A 130 14.08 -23.18 3.19
CA ALA A 130 13.01 -23.68 4.03
C ALA A 130 11.74 -24.00 3.23
N ALA A 131 10.97 -25.00 3.67
CA ALA A 131 9.70 -25.36 3.04
C ALA A 131 8.71 -24.19 3.07
N ALA A 132 8.65 -23.44 4.18
CA ALA A 132 7.79 -22.28 4.31
C ALA A 132 8.20 -21.11 3.40
N GLU A 133 9.48 -20.96 3.06
CA GLU A 133 9.95 -19.94 2.10
C GLU A 133 9.46 -20.27 0.69
N ARG A 134 9.61 -21.53 0.28
CA ARG A 134 9.13 -22.03 -1.02
C ARG A 134 7.62 -21.90 -1.13
N ALA A 135 6.88 -22.32 -0.11
CA ALA A 135 5.43 -22.22 -0.08
C ALA A 135 4.94 -20.76 -0.18
N LEU A 136 5.57 -19.82 0.54
CA LEU A 136 5.23 -18.40 0.45
C LEU A 136 5.56 -17.84 -0.95
N HIS A 137 6.72 -18.20 -1.51
CA HIS A 137 7.10 -17.77 -2.85
C HIS A 137 6.12 -18.26 -3.91
N GLU A 138 5.77 -19.55 -3.91
CA GLU A 138 4.79 -20.15 -4.82
C GLU A 138 3.40 -19.51 -4.68
N ALA A 139 2.95 -19.27 -3.44
CA ALA A 139 1.67 -18.60 -3.19
C ALA A 139 1.65 -17.17 -3.76
N ILE A 140 2.76 -16.44 -3.63
CA ILE A 140 2.93 -15.10 -4.22
C ILE A 140 2.86 -15.17 -5.75
N GLU A 141 3.60 -16.08 -6.39
CA GLU A 141 3.59 -16.21 -7.86
C GLU A 141 2.19 -16.56 -8.38
N ALA A 142 1.47 -17.43 -7.68
CA ALA A 142 0.12 -17.84 -8.07
C ALA A 142 -0.90 -16.70 -8.09
N VAL A 143 -0.72 -15.68 -7.23
CA VAL A 143 -1.67 -14.55 -7.13
C VAL A 143 -1.20 -13.28 -7.81
N ALA A 144 0.11 -13.08 -8.02
CA ALA A 144 0.68 -11.81 -8.45
C ALA A 144 0.04 -11.27 -9.73
N GLY A 145 -0.08 -12.09 -10.78
CA GLY A 145 -0.67 -11.67 -12.06
C GLY A 145 -2.15 -11.30 -11.95
N LYS A 146 -2.92 -12.02 -11.13
CA LYS A 146 -4.34 -11.70 -10.88
C LYS A 146 -4.46 -10.37 -10.13
N VAL A 147 -3.67 -10.18 -9.08
CA VAL A 147 -3.65 -8.95 -8.29
C VAL A 147 -3.26 -7.76 -9.17
N GLU A 148 -2.23 -7.89 -10.01
CA GLU A 148 -1.84 -6.85 -10.96
C GLU A 148 -2.97 -6.49 -11.93
N SER A 149 -3.65 -7.49 -12.49
CA SER A 149 -4.82 -7.27 -13.37
C SER A 149 -5.98 -6.59 -12.65
N ASP A 150 -6.26 -6.98 -11.40
CA ASP A 150 -7.31 -6.37 -10.59
C ASP A 150 -6.96 -4.92 -10.22
N LEU A 151 -5.70 -4.62 -9.87
CA LEU A 151 -5.23 -3.27 -9.61
C LEU A 151 -5.31 -2.37 -10.85
N ALA A 152 -4.87 -2.86 -12.01
CA ALA A 152 -4.96 -2.15 -13.29
C ALA A 152 -6.42 -1.84 -13.67
N GLY A 153 -7.34 -2.74 -13.33
CA GLY A 153 -8.77 -2.56 -13.52
C GLY A 153 -9.49 -1.81 -12.39
N ARG A 154 -8.76 -1.26 -11.41
CA ARG A 154 -9.31 -0.62 -10.18
C ARG A 154 -10.29 -1.52 -9.39
N ARG A 155 -10.15 -2.85 -9.50
CA ARG A 155 -10.94 -3.86 -8.78
C ARG A 155 -10.31 -4.18 -7.42
N TYR A 156 -10.23 -3.18 -6.54
CA TYR A 156 -9.51 -3.28 -5.28
C TYR A 156 -10.06 -4.33 -4.31
N ASP A 157 -11.38 -4.52 -4.27
CA ASP A 157 -12.00 -5.59 -3.45
C ASP A 157 -11.53 -6.99 -3.88
N ALA A 158 -11.49 -7.25 -5.19
CA ALA A 158 -11.04 -8.52 -5.75
C ALA A 158 -9.54 -8.74 -5.50
N ALA A 159 -8.74 -7.68 -5.59
CA ALA A 159 -7.32 -7.73 -5.24
C ALA A 159 -7.13 -8.09 -3.76
N LEU A 160 -7.80 -7.39 -2.83
CA LEU A 160 -7.71 -7.65 -1.39
C LEU A 160 -8.23 -9.04 -1.02
N GLU A 161 -9.28 -9.53 -1.66
CA GLU A 161 -9.78 -10.90 -1.49
C GLU A 161 -8.74 -11.94 -1.92
N THR A 162 -8.11 -11.74 -3.07
CA THR A 162 -7.06 -12.63 -3.56
C THR A 162 -5.87 -12.64 -2.60
N LEU A 163 -5.46 -11.46 -2.12
CA LEU A 163 -4.38 -11.31 -1.16
C LEU A 163 -4.70 -11.88 0.21
N ALA A 164 -5.98 -11.91 0.61
CA ALA A 164 -6.40 -12.54 1.86
C ALA A 164 -6.03 -14.02 1.92
N GLY A 165 -6.04 -14.70 0.78
CA GLY A 165 -5.62 -16.10 0.63
C GLY A 165 -4.14 -16.36 0.95
N LEU A 166 -3.29 -15.33 0.99
CA LEU A 166 -1.87 -15.49 1.36
C LEU A 166 -1.64 -15.68 2.86
N ARG A 167 -2.64 -15.39 3.70
CA ARG A 167 -2.52 -15.44 5.17
C ARG A 167 -1.86 -16.73 5.68
N PRO A 168 -2.30 -17.95 5.31
CA PRO A 168 -1.70 -19.17 5.85
C PRO A 168 -0.21 -19.31 5.52
N ALA A 169 0.21 -18.92 4.30
CA ALA A 169 1.59 -18.99 3.88
C ALA A 169 2.47 -17.94 4.59
N ILE A 170 1.92 -16.74 4.83
CA ILE A 170 2.59 -15.66 5.58
C ILE A 170 2.79 -16.09 7.05
N ASP A 171 1.76 -16.65 7.67
CA ASP A 171 1.80 -17.11 9.06
C ASP A 171 2.81 -18.26 9.23
N ALA A 172 2.81 -19.24 8.31
CA ALA A 172 3.77 -20.35 8.31
C ALA A 172 5.21 -19.85 8.15
N PHE A 173 5.46 -18.95 7.20
CA PHE A 173 6.78 -18.33 7.01
C PHE A 173 7.27 -17.66 8.29
N PHE A 174 6.41 -16.90 8.97
CA PHE A 174 6.81 -16.17 10.16
C PHE A 174 6.93 -16.99 11.43
N THR A 175 6.36 -18.20 11.43
CA THR A 175 6.54 -19.23 12.46
C THR A 175 7.85 -19.98 12.26
N ASP A 176 8.13 -20.39 11.03
CA ASP A 176 9.20 -21.34 10.73
C ASP A 176 10.51 -20.68 10.27
N VAL A 177 10.48 -19.40 9.86
CA VAL A 177 11.62 -18.72 9.23
C VAL A 177 12.02 -17.46 9.99
N MET A 178 13.30 -17.40 10.39
CA MET A 178 13.90 -16.19 10.95
C MET A 178 14.46 -15.29 9.83
N VAL A 179 13.83 -14.15 9.58
CA VAL A 179 14.25 -13.25 8.49
C VAL A 179 15.67 -12.71 8.66
N ASN A 180 16.09 -12.41 9.89
CA ASN A 180 17.43 -11.91 10.18
C ASN A 180 18.45 -13.05 10.29
N ASP A 181 18.72 -13.74 9.18
CA ASP A 181 19.66 -14.86 9.14
C ASP A 181 21.13 -14.39 9.29
N PRO A 182 22.00 -15.17 9.96
CA PRO A 182 23.44 -14.91 9.98
C PRO A 182 24.05 -14.94 8.57
N ASP A 183 23.58 -15.82 7.68
CA ASP A 183 24.01 -15.85 6.28
C ASP A 183 23.48 -14.61 5.54
N PRO A 184 24.36 -13.72 5.04
CA PRO A 184 23.94 -12.52 4.32
C PRO A 184 23.11 -12.82 3.06
N ALA A 185 23.37 -13.92 2.35
CA ALA A 185 22.66 -14.28 1.12
C ALA A 185 21.23 -14.72 1.43
N LEU A 186 21.05 -15.60 2.43
CA LEU A 186 19.72 -16.02 2.89
C LEU A 186 18.94 -14.84 3.49
N ARG A 187 19.60 -13.99 4.29
CA ARG A 187 18.98 -12.79 4.85
C ARG A 187 18.48 -11.86 3.74
N ALA A 188 19.30 -11.58 2.73
CA ALA A 188 18.90 -10.75 1.59
C ALA A 188 17.71 -11.36 0.83
N ASN A 189 17.73 -12.67 0.58
CA ASN A 189 16.65 -13.35 -0.13
C ASN A 189 15.32 -13.34 0.66
N ARG A 190 15.39 -13.59 1.97
CA ARG A 190 14.21 -13.50 2.87
C ARG A 190 13.65 -12.09 2.95
N LEU A 191 14.52 -11.07 2.96
CA LEU A 191 14.10 -9.66 2.91
C LEU A 191 13.41 -9.32 1.60
N ALA A 192 13.93 -9.79 0.47
CA ALA A 192 13.27 -9.64 -0.84
C ALA A 192 11.88 -10.31 -0.85
N LEU A 193 11.76 -11.51 -0.26
CA LEU A 193 10.49 -12.23 -0.19
C LEU A 193 9.43 -11.47 0.61
N VAL A 194 9.76 -10.96 1.80
CA VAL A 194 8.82 -10.15 2.60
C VAL A 194 8.56 -8.77 1.99
N ALA A 195 9.54 -8.17 1.31
CA ALA A 195 9.34 -6.94 0.54
C ALA A 195 8.32 -7.15 -0.59
N ARG A 196 8.37 -8.29 -1.27
CA ARG A 196 7.40 -8.64 -2.31
C ARG A 196 5.99 -8.80 -1.78
N VAL A 197 5.82 -9.43 -0.60
CA VAL A 197 4.51 -9.49 0.09
C VAL A 197 3.98 -8.07 0.33
N ARG A 198 4.79 -7.19 0.93
CA ARG A 198 4.38 -5.80 1.20
C ARG A 198 4.03 -5.04 -0.09
N GLY A 199 4.79 -5.26 -1.16
CA GLY A 199 4.56 -4.65 -2.47
C GLY A 199 3.16 -4.94 -3.00
N LEU A 200 2.72 -6.20 -2.91
CA LEU A 200 1.37 -6.60 -3.33
C LEU A 200 0.25 -5.85 -2.60
N PHE A 201 0.36 -5.71 -1.27
CA PHE A 201 -0.64 -4.98 -0.48
C PHE A 201 -0.60 -3.47 -0.70
N SER A 202 0.61 -2.91 -0.89
CA SER A 202 0.80 -1.46 -1.11
C SER A 202 0.10 -0.93 -2.37
N GLY A 203 -0.24 -1.83 -3.30
CA GLY A 203 -1.03 -1.52 -4.48
C GLY A 203 -2.48 -1.10 -4.17
N VAL A 204 -3.01 -1.38 -2.96
CA VAL A 204 -4.35 -0.97 -2.51
C VAL A 204 -4.27 0.02 -1.36
N ALA A 205 -3.55 -0.33 -0.28
CA ALA A 205 -3.36 0.48 0.92
C ALA A 205 -2.14 0.00 1.71
N ASP A 206 -1.50 0.88 2.48
CA ASP A 206 -0.45 0.49 3.43
C ASP A 206 -1.06 -0.13 4.69
N LEU A 207 -1.30 -1.45 4.65
CA LEU A 207 -1.91 -2.19 5.77
C LEU A 207 -1.12 -2.10 7.08
N SER A 208 0.17 -1.73 7.04
CA SER A 208 0.97 -1.56 8.26
C SER A 208 0.49 -0.41 9.16
N ARG A 209 -0.33 0.50 8.61
CA ARG A 209 -0.92 1.65 9.31
C ARG A 209 -2.22 1.31 10.03
N LEU A 210 -2.81 0.15 9.75
CA LEU A 210 -4.03 -0.29 10.42
C LEU A 210 -3.72 -0.82 11.83
N PRO A 211 -4.69 -0.78 12.75
CA PRO A 211 -4.61 -1.56 13.96
C PRO A 211 -4.60 -3.05 13.56
N GLY A 212 -3.78 -3.82 14.26
CA GLY A 212 -3.71 -5.27 14.16
C GLY A 212 -3.40 -5.86 15.53
#